data_AF-A0AAD7XNR8-F1
#
_entry.id   AF-A0AAD7XNR8-F1
#
_cell.length_a   1.000
_cell.length_b   1.000
_cell.length_c   1.000
_cell.angle_alpha   90.00
_cell.angle_beta   90.00
_cell.angle_gamma   90.00
#
_symmetry.space_group_name_H-M   'P 1'
#
loop_
_entity.id
_entity.type
_entity.pdbx_description
1 polymer ?
#
loop_
_entity_poly.entity_id
_entity_poly.type
_entity_poly.pdbx_seq_one_letter_code
_entity_poly.pdbx_strand_id
1 'polypeptide(L)'
;MDAAFRIAASHYLQAMPKLTHSQKVCRLYRHFLKTANSWAVDRQIFIEHADEIRTAFDDNANIDPHSKKAALLLKKGEELLKEYTHPDPYVNPAMPGGSLYMRNAPQPLEVVYDGHVPEGEDTTLINPDLSPVREGEKGTVGRVLVNFANKEMI
;
A
#
# COMPACT_ATOMS: atom_id res chain seq x y z
N MET A 1 -21.50 17.31 2.98
CA MET A 1 -20.05 17.58 3.03
C MET A 1 -19.81 18.96 2.44
N ASP A 2 -19.30 19.87 3.26
CA ASP A 2 -19.17 21.31 2.98
C ASP A 2 -18.11 21.62 1.90
N ALA A 3 -18.26 22.71 1.14
CA ALA A 3 -17.37 23.03 0.01
C ALA A 3 -15.95 23.41 0.48
N ALA A 4 -15.87 24.16 1.58
CA ALA A 4 -14.60 24.51 2.22
C ALA A 4 -13.82 23.26 2.67
N PHE A 5 -14.52 22.24 3.18
CA PHE A 5 -13.90 20.97 3.58
C PHE A 5 -13.29 20.21 2.40
N ARG A 6 -13.98 20.18 1.24
CA ARG A 6 -13.45 19.53 0.03
C ARG A 6 -12.21 20.23 -0.52
N ILE A 7 -12.20 21.57 -0.48
CA ILE A 7 -11.04 22.36 -0.91
C ILE A 7 -9.86 22.09 0.03
N ALA A 8 -10.05 22.16 1.34
CA ALA A 8 -9.03 21.79 2.32
C ALA A 8 -8.50 20.36 2.10
N ALA A 9 -9.39 19.38 1.95
CA ALA A 9 -9.01 17.99 1.68
C ALA A 9 -8.25 17.82 0.36
N SER A 10 -8.57 18.60 -0.68
CA SER A 10 -7.91 18.52 -1.98
C SER A 10 -6.42 18.89 -1.93
N HIS A 11 -6.02 19.74 -0.98
CA HIS A 11 -4.60 20.06 -0.77
C HIS A 11 -3.81 18.88 -0.19
N TYR A 12 -4.48 17.94 0.47
CA TYR A 12 -3.86 16.74 1.03
C TYR A 12 -4.00 15.52 0.12
N LEU A 13 -4.96 15.53 -0.82
CA LEU A 13 -5.22 14.44 -1.76
C LEU A 13 -4.10 14.31 -2.83
N GLN A 14 -3.44 13.16 -2.84
CA GLN A 14 -2.41 12.76 -3.76
C GLN A 14 -3.06 12.25 -5.06
N ALA A 15 -2.59 12.78 -6.19
CA ALA A 15 -2.88 12.16 -7.47
C ALA A 15 -2.36 10.72 -7.47
N MET A 16 -3.27 9.74 -7.59
CA MET A 16 -2.90 8.33 -7.69
C MET A 16 -1.99 8.14 -8.91
N PRO A 17 -0.90 7.36 -8.78
CA PRO A 17 -0.03 7.09 -9.92
C PRO A 17 -0.82 6.35 -11.01
N LYS A 18 -0.63 6.76 -12.27
CA LYS A 18 -1.18 6.03 -13.41
C LYS A 18 -0.41 4.72 -13.57
N LEU A 19 -1.03 3.62 -13.15
CA LEU A 19 -0.43 2.30 -13.20
C LEU A 19 -0.55 1.68 -14.60
N THR A 20 0.53 1.04 -15.05
CA THR A 20 0.51 0.19 -16.24
C THR A 20 -0.35 -1.05 -16.00
N HIS A 21 -0.80 -1.71 -17.06
CA HIS A 21 -1.59 -2.94 -16.94
C HIS A 21 -0.84 -4.01 -16.12
N SER A 22 0.44 -4.24 -16.44
CA SER A 22 1.31 -5.15 -15.69
C SER A 22 1.37 -4.80 -14.20
N GLN A 23 1.55 -3.53 -13.85
CA GLN A 23 1.55 -3.10 -12.44
C GLN A 23 0.22 -3.38 -11.73
N LYS A 24 -0.92 -3.16 -12.40
CA LYS A 24 -2.24 -3.46 -11.83
C LYS A 24 -2.41 -4.96 -11.58
N VAL A 25 -2.05 -5.80 -12.55
CA VAL A 25 -2.11 -7.27 -12.42
C VAL A 25 -1.20 -7.75 -11.29
N CYS A 26 0.05 -7.27 -11.21
CA CYS A 26 0.97 -7.64 -10.14
C CYS A 26 0.48 -7.20 -8.76
N ARG A 27 -0.17 -6.03 -8.66
CA ARG A 27 -0.81 -5.58 -7.41
C ARG A 27 -1.98 -6.49 -7.05
N LEU A 28 -2.88 -6.76 -7.98
CA LEU A 28 -4.03 -7.64 -7.79
C LEU A 28 -3.60 -9.03 -7.31
N TYR A 29 -2.61 -9.65 -7.98
CA TYR A 29 -2.03 -10.94 -7.58
C TYR A 29 -1.50 -10.91 -6.14
N ARG A 30 -0.73 -9.88 -5.79
CA ARG A 30 -0.22 -9.71 -4.42
C ARG A 30 -1.35 -9.57 -3.40
N HIS A 31 -2.44 -8.87 -3.75
CA HIS A 31 -3.58 -8.74 -2.87
C HIS A 31 -4.30 -10.07 -2.68
N PHE A 32 -4.50 -10.86 -3.73
CA PHE A 32 -5.06 -12.21 -3.61
C PHE A 32 -4.25 -13.09 -2.66
N LEU A 33 -2.92 -13.13 -2.81
CA LEU A 33 -2.08 -13.91 -1.89
C LEU A 33 -2.16 -13.43 -0.44
N LYS A 34 -2.21 -12.11 -0.21
CA LYS A 34 -2.36 -11.56 1.14
C LYS A 34 -3.73 -11.89 1.74
N THR A 35 -4.79 -11.82 0.94
CA THR A 35 -6.13 -12.19 1.36
C THR A 35 -6.21 -13.68 1.68
N ALA A 36 -5.67 -14.55 0.81
CA ALA A 36 -5.57 -15.99 1.05
C ALA A 36 -4.81 -16.29 2.34
N ASN A 37 -3.66 -15.64 2.57
CA ASN A 37 -2.89 -15.80 3.81
C ASN A 37 -3.59 -15.24 5.06
N SER A 38 -4.50 -14.28 4.90
CA SER A 38 -5.27 -13.75 6.04
C SER A 38 -6.39 -14.71 6.46
N TRP A 39 -6.94 -15.47 5.51
CA TRP A 39 -7.91 -16.53 5.78
C TRP A 39 -7.25 -17.84 6.23
N ALA A 40 -6.17 -18.23 5.54
CA ALA A 40 -5.46 -19.46 5.81
C ALA A 40 -4.53 -19.26 7.02
N VAL A 41 -4.98 -19.76 8.17
CA VAL A 41 -4.17 -19.78 9.40
C VAL A 41 -3.00 -20.76 9.25
N ASP A 42 -3.22 -21.90 8.57
CA ASP A 42 -2.22 -22.93 8.31
C ASP A 42 -1.46 -22.68 7.00
N ARG A 43 -0.15 -22.92 7.02
CA ARG A 43 0.74 -22.74 5.88
C ARG A 43 0.47 -23.72 4.75
N GLN A 44 0.08 -24.96 5.03
CA GLN A 44 -0.18 -25.96 4.00
C GLN A 44 -1.41 -25.58 3.17
N ILE A 45 -2.49 -25.18 3.86
CA ILE A 45 -3.71 -24.68 3.23
C ILE A 45 -3.41 -23.43 2.40
N PHE A 46 -2.60 -22.50 2.94
CA PHE A 46 -2.18 -21.33 2.19
C PHE A 46 -1.43 -21.68 0.90
N ILE A 47 -0.50 -22.64 0.94
CA ILE A 47 0.29 -23.05 -0.24
C ILE A 47 -0.64 -23.60 -1.33
N GLU A 48 -1.57 -24.47 -0.96
CA GLU A 48 -2.56 -25.04 -1.90
C GLU A 48 -3.37 -23.92 -2.60
N HIS A 49 -3.89 -22.96 -1.83
CA HIS A 49 -4.63 -21.82 -2.40
C HIS A 49 -3.72 -20.89 -3.22
N ALA A 50 -2.48 -20.69 -2.80
CA ALA A 50 -1.52 -19.86 -3.52
C ALA A 50 -1.17 -20.46 -4.89
N ASP A 51 -1.04 -21.78 -4.97
CA ASP A 51 -0.82 -22.51 -6.22
C ASP A 51 -2.05 -22.39 -7.15
N GLU A 52 -3.26 -22.55 -6.63
CA GLU A 52 -4.49 -22.34 -7.40
C GLU A 52 -4.59 -20.90 -7.97
N ILE A 53 -4.32 -19.90 -7.13
CA ILE A 53 -4.26 -18.50 -7.56
C ILE A 53 -3.20 -18.34 -8.64
N ARG A 54 -2.02 -18.94 -8.48
CA ARG A 54 -0.95 -18.83 -9.45
C ARG A 54 -1.34 -19.43 -10.80
N THR A 55 -1.88 -20.64 -10.81
CA THR A 55 -2.37 -21.31 -12.03
C THR A 55 -3.41 -20.45 -12.75
N ALA A 56 -4.38 -19.88 -12.03
CA ALA A 56 -5.40 -19.02 -12.63
C ALA A 56 -4.84 -17.77 -13.32
N PHE A 57 -3.77 -17.17 -12.78
CA PHE A 57 -3.09 -16.04 -13.41
C PHE A 57 -2.24 -16.48 -14.61
N ASP A 58 -1.52 -17.60 -14.48
CA ASP A 58 -0.66 -18.14 -15.55
C ASP A 58 -1.49 -18.56 -16.78
N ASP A 59 -2.67 -19.16 -16.58
CA ASP A 59 -3.62 -19.52 -17.66
C ASP A 59 -4.04 -18.32 -18.52
N ASN A 60 -4.00 -17.11 -17.94
CA ASN A 60 -4.41 -15.87 -18.57
C ASN A 60 -3.22 -14.94 -18.92
N ALA A 61 -1.97 -15.40 -18.74
CA ALA A 61 -0.78 -14.56 -18.91
C ALA A 61 -0.52 -14.12 -20.36
N ASN A 62 -0.93 -14.93 -21.35
CA ASN A 62 -0.67 -14.69 -22.78
C ASN A 62 -1.73 -13.80 -23.46
N ILE A 63 -2.66 -13.22 -22.70
CA ILE A 63 -3.68 -12.33 -23.25
C ILE A 63 -3.06 -10.95 -23.49
N ASP A 64 -3.37 -10.34 -24.64
CA ASP A 64 -2.94 -8.98 -24.95
C ASP A 64 -3.41 -7.98 -23.86
N PRO A 65 -2.50 -7.22 -23.22
CA PRO A 65 -2.81 -6.24 -22.18
C PRO A 65 -3.80 -5.15 -22.60
N HIS A 66 -3.87 -4.83 -23.90
CA HIS A 66 -4.76 -3.81 -24.43
C HIS A 66 -6.13 -4.35 -24.86
N SER A 67 -6.31 -5.68 -24.80
CA SER A 67 -7.56 -6.32 -25.17
C SER A 67 -8.68 -6.01 -24.18
N LYS A 68 -9.92 -5.94 -24.70
CA LYS A 68 -11.13 -5.84 -23.86
C LYS A 68 -11.25 -7.01 -22.89
N LYS A 69 -10.72 -8.18 -23.25
CA LYS A 69 -10.70 -9.38 -22.41
C LYS A 69 -9.84 -9.19 -21.17
N ALA A 70 -8.63 -8.64 -21.31
CA ALA A 70 -7.75 -8.35 -20.17
C ALA A 70 -8.37 -7.35 -19.20
N ALA A 71 -9.01 -6.29 -19.71
CA ALA A 71 -9.72 -5.32 -18.88
C ALA A 71 -10.90 -5.93 -18.11
N LEU A 72 -11.67 -6.82 -18.77
CA LEU A 72 -12.79 -7.52 -18.13
C LEU A 72 -12.32 -8.48 -17.04
N LEU A 73 -11.25 -9.25 -17.29
CA LEU A 73 -10.69 -10.18 -16.31
C LEU A 73 -10.15 -9.46 -15.09
N LEU A 74 -9.46 -8.33 -15.30
CA LEU A 74 -8.95 -7.51 -14.21
C LEU A 74 -10.10 -6.98 -13.33
N LYS A 75 -11.18 -6.46 -13.95
CA LYS A 75 -12.37 -6.01 -13.22
C LYS A 75 -13.03 -7.15 -12.43
N LYS A 76 -13.19 -8.32 -13.03
CA LYS A 76 -13.74 -9.51 -12.35
C LYS A 76 -12.86 -9.94 -11.17
N GLY A 77 -11.54 -9.88 -11.34
CA GLY A 77 -10.60 -10.17 -10.25
C GLY A 77 -10.69 -9.16 -9.11
N GLU A 78 -10.87 -7.87 -9.40
CA GLU A 78 -11.10 -6.85 -8.36
C GLU A 78 -12.43 -7.05 -7.62
N GLU A 79 -13.50 -7.43 -8.33
CA GLU A 79 -14.80 -7.77 -7.73
C GLU A 79 -14.70 -8.99 -6.82
N LEU A 80 -14.03 -10.05 -7.30
CA LEU A 80 -13.77 -11.25 -6.51
C LEU A 80 -12.93 -10.94 -5.28
N LEU A 81 -11.84 -10.19 -5.43
CA LEU A 81 -10.99 -9.80 -4.28
C LEU A 81 -11.81 -9.08 -3.21
N LYS A 82 -12.73 -8.20 -3.61
CA LYS A 82 -13.60 -7.44 -2.70
C LYS A 82 -14.57 -8.37 -1.95
N GLU A 83 -15.13 -9.35 -2.64
CA GLU A 83 -16.03 -10.34 -2.04
C GLU A 83 -15.31 -11.19 -0.98
N TYR A 84 -14.09 -11.62 -1.26
CA TYR A 84 -13.29 -12.47 -0.38
C TYR A 84 -12.41 -11.68 0.60
N THR A 85 -12.57 -10.37 0.71
CA THR A 85 -11.77 -9.55 1.63
C THR A 85 -12.04 -9.95 3.08
N HIS A 86 -10.98 -10.29 3.82
CA HIS A 86 -11.07 -10.61 5.24
C HIS A 86 -11.46 -9.37 6.05
N PRO A 87 -12.38 -9.45 7.05
CA PRO A 87 -12.79 -8.29 7.85
C PRO A 87 -11.64 -7.66 8.67
N ASP A 88 -10.68 -8.47 9.11
CA ASP A 88 -9.48 -8.04 9.85
C ASP A 88 -8.19 -8.60 9.21
N PRO A 89 -7.68 -8.01 8.13
CA PRO A 89 -6.57 -8.59 7.37
C PRO A 89 -5.25 -8.48 8.14
N TYR A 90 -4.36 -9.46 7.97
CA TYR A 90 -3.05 -9.42 8.63
C TYR A 90 -2.23 -8.18 8.23
N VAL A 91 -1.70 -7.48 9.22
CA VAL A 91 -0.88 -6.27 9.05
C VAL A 91 0.46 -6.48 9.73
N ASN A 92 1.55 -6.12 9.04
CA ASN A 92 2.87 -6.08 9.67
C ASN A 92 2.81 -5.09 10.85
N PRO A 93 3.23 -5.49 12.06
CA PRO A 93 3.10 -4.66 13.25
C PRO A 93 3.71 -3.25 13.13
N ALA A 94 4.81 -3.08 12.39
CA ALA A 94 5.50 -1.80 12.25
C ALA A 94 4.92 -0.90 11.15
N MET A 95 4.06 -1.42 10.27
CA MET A 95 3.49 -0.70 9.14
C MET A 95 2.20 0.03 9.54
N PRO A 96 1.72 1.03 8.77
CA PRO A 96 0.44 1.69 9.03
C PRO A 96 -0.71 0.68 9.19
N GLY A 97 -1.45 0.82 10.29
CA GLY A 97 -2.51 -0.11 10.71
C GLY A 97 -2.03 -1.34 11.49
N GLY A 98 -0.73 -1.48 11.75
CA GLY A 98 -0.16 -2.50 12.62
C GLY A 98 -0.15 -2.09 14.09
N SER A 99 -0.01 -3.07 14.98
CA SER A 99 -0.07 -2.86 16.44
C SER A 99 1.10 -2.09 17.04
N LEU A 100 2.24 -2.00 16.34
CA LEU A 100 3.45 -1.30 16.78
C LEU A 100 3.70 0.00 16.00
N TYR A 101 2.80 0.37 15.09
CA TYR A 101 2.93 1.57 14.28
C TYR A 101 2.95 2.81 15.16
N MET A 102 3.97 3.66 14.97
CA MET A 102 4.19 4.88 15.77
C MET A 102 4.30 4.66 17.29
N ARG A 103 4.54 3.44 17.76
CA ARG A 103 4.70 3.16 19.20
C ARG A 103 5.93 3.88 19.79
N ASN A 104 7.04 3.84 19.05
CA ASN A 104 8.32 4.47 19.41
C ASN A 104 8.79 5.38 18.26
N ALA A 105 7.99 6.38 17.90
CA ALA A 105 8.41 7.34 16.88
C ALA A 105 9.64 8.14 17.38
N PRO A 106 10.72 8.26 16.59
CA PRO A 106 11.86 9.07 16.98
C PRO A 106 11.43 10.53 17.12
N GLN A 107 11.97 11.20 18.13
CA GLN A 107 11.78 12.64 18.26
C GLN A 107 12.48 13.35 17.09
N PRO A 108 11.92 14.46 16.58
CA PRO A 108 12.61 15.27 15.58
C PRO A 108 13.99 15.70 16.11
N LEU A 109 15.04 15.53 15.31
CA LEU A 109 16.42 15.85 15.71
C LEU A 109 16.58 17.31 16.15
N GLU A 110 15.84 18.22 15.53
CA GLU A 110 15.79 19.64 15.91
C GLU A 110 15.36 19.84 17.38
N VAL A 111 14.49 18.98 17.91
CA VAL A 111 14.05 19.05 19.32
C VAL A 111 15.11 18.47 20.24
N VAL A 112 15.80 17.42 19.81
CA VAL A 112 16.87 16.77 20.59
C VAL A 112 18.08 17.69 20.76
N TYR A 113 18.43 18.44 19.71
CA TYR A 113 19.61 19.28 19.65
C TYR A 113 19.33 20.80 19.74
N ASP A 114 18.18 21.20 20.30
CA ASP A 114 17.80 22.61 20.52
C ASP A 114 17.98 23.51 19.26
N GLY A 115 17.52 23.00 18.12
CA GLY A 115 17.60 23.68 16.81
C GLY A 115 18.93 23.55 16.08
N HIS A 116 19.97 22.98 16.69
CA HIS A 116 21.31 22.86 16.12
C HIS A 116 21.73 21.39 15.95
N VAL A 117 21.20 20.73 14.90
CA VAL A 117 21.59 19.35 14.57
C VAL A 117 23.07 19.29 14.17
N PRO A 118 23.93 18.52 14.89
CA PRO A 118 25.36 18.43 14.59
C PRO A 118 25.66 17.85 13.20
N GLU A 119 26.79 18.25 12.61
CA GLU A 119 27.31 17.66 11.37
C GLU A 119 27.68 16.19 11.60
N GLY A 120 27.04 15.28 10.86
CA GLY A 120 27.24 13.83 10.96
C GLY A 120 26.01 13.04 11.42
N GLU A 121 24.95 13.71 11.87
CA GLU A 121 23.67 13.08 12.17
C GLU A 121 22.82 12.85 10.91
N ASP A 122 22.12 11.72 10.85
CA ASP A 122 21.26 11.36 9.72
C ASP A 122 19.95 12.15 9.76
N THR A 123 19.85 13.20 8.95
CA THR A 123 18.63 14.01 8.78
C THR A 123 17.67 13.44 7.73
N THR A 124 17.88 12.19 7.31
CA THR A 124 17.09 11.57 6.25
C THR A 124 15.65 11.39 6.70
N LEU A 125 14.71 11.98 5.95
CA LEU A 125 13.30 11.76 6.19
C LEU A 125 12.93 10.33 5.79
N ILE A 126 12.08 9.69 6.60
CA ILE A 126 11.64 8.32 6.40
C ILE A 126 10.13 8.33 6.13
N ASN A 127 9.71 7.66 5.06
CA ASN A 127 8.30 7.46 4.72
C ASN A 127 7.62 6.54 5.75
N PRO A 128 6.27 6.54 5.84
CA PRO A 128 5.53 5.64 6.74
C PRO A 128 5.77 4.14 6.52
N ASP A 129 6.33 3.75 5.37
CA ASP A 129 6.72 2.38 5.03
C ASP A 129 8.19 2.06 5.35
N LEU A 130 8.86 2.93 6.12
CA LEU A 130 10.27 2.85 6.50
C LEU A 130 11.28 3.02 5.35
N SER A 131 10.82 3.40 4.15
CA SER A 131 11.73 3.74 3.05
C SER A 131 12.30 5.15 3.21
N PRO A 132 13.56 5.41 2.80
CA PRO A 132 14.10 6.76 2.79
C PRO A 132 13.35 7.61 1.75
N VAL A 133 12.94 8.81 2.14
CA VAL A 133 12.31 9.78 1.24
C VAL A 133 13.32 10.18 0.17
N ARG A 134 12.96 9.99 -1.10
CA ARG A 134 13.80 10.41 -2.22
C ARG A 134 13.47 11.82 -2.66
N GLU A 135 14.44 12.49 -3.27
CA GLU A 135 14.24 13.82 -3.84
C GLU A 135 13.12 13.80 -4.90
N GLY A 136 12.13 14.67 -4.78
CA GLY A 136 10.92 14.68 -5.61
C GLY A 136 9.77 13.80 -5.10
N GLU A 137 9.97 13.00 -4.04
CA GLU A 137 8.87 12.33 -3.35
C GLU A 137 8.10 13.29 -2.43
N LYS A 138 6.86 12.92 -2.09
CA LYS A 138 5.97 13.81 -1.32
C LYS A 138 6.33 13.89 0.16
N GLY A 139 7.08 12.92 0.70
CA GLY A 139 7.68 13.02 2.03
C GLY A 139 8.59 14.23 2.18
N THR A 140 9.10 14.77 1.06
CA THR A 140 9.95 15.97 1.00
C THR A 140 9.15 17.27 1.18
N VAL A 141 7.84 17.26 0.87
CA VAL A 141 6.97 18.47 0.87
C VAL A 141 6.17 18.59 2.19
N GLY A 142 6.21 17.57 3.05
CA GLY A 142 5.60 17.61 4.38
C GLY A 142 4.71 16.41 4.71
N ARG A 143 3.61 16.66 5.42
CA ARG A 143 2.76 15.60 6.01
C ARG A 143 1.99 14.85 4.93
N VAL A 144 2.18 13.53 4.89
CA VAL A 144 1.43 12.62 4.02
C VAL A 144 0.26 12.03 4.81
N LEU A 145 -0.96 12.08 4.27
CA LEU A 145 -2.08 11.34 4.86
C LEU A 145 -1.95 9.87 4.48
N VAL A 146 -2.23 8.98 5.43
CA VAL A 146 -2.26 7.55 5.16
C VAL A 146 -3.66 7.04 5.45
N ASN A 147 -4.28 6.41 4.46
CA ASN A 147 -5.51 5.66 4.67
C ASN A 147 -5.19 4.42 5.51
N PHE A 148 -5.66 4.35 6.74
CA PHE A 148 -5.42 3.18 7.58
C PHE A 148 -6.10 1.90 7.06
N ALA A 149 -7.22 2.01 6.35
CA ALA A 149 -7.94 0.85 5.81
C ALA A 149 -7.25 0.26 4.58
N ASN A 150 -6.82 1.12 3.65
CA ASN A 150 -6.24 0.68 2.37
C ASN A 150 -4.72 0.78 2.31
N LYS A 151 -4.09 1.38 3.33
CA LYS A 151 -2.64 1.65 3.43
C LYS A 151 -2.09 2.47 2.28
N GLU A 152 -2.96 3.24 1.62
CA GLU A 152 -2.59 4.14 0.55
C GLU A 152 -2.25 5.50 1.14
N MET A 153 -1.19 6.11 0.61
CA MET A 153 -0.91 7.52 0.88
C MET A 153 -1.99 8.33 0.15
N ILE A 154 -2.87 8.96 0.94
CA ILE A 154 -3.90 9.88 0.47
C ILE A 154 -3.30 11.26 0.37
#